data_AF-A0AAE4LEF2-F1
#
_entry.id   AF-A0AAE4LEF2-F1
#
_cell.length_a   1.000
_cell.length_b   1.000
_cell.length_c   1.000
_cell.angle_alpha   90.00
_cell.angle_beta   90.00
_cell.angle_gamma   90.00
#
_symmetry.space_group_name_H-M   'P 1'
#
loop_
_entity.id
_entity.type
_entity.pdbx_description
1 polymer ?
#
loop_
_entity_poly.entity_id
_entity_poly.type
_entity_poly.pdbx_seq_one_letter_code
_entity_poly.pdbx_strand_id
1 'polypeptide(L)'
;MKDTVRLAEALRDFLLENGTVNYLHNHEIYSYLIEFADDDGTCMTKQMLEENGDNTDPLKMNKEELFNYIRGELIYRNKLSELINGFGVTQVEQY
;
A
#
# COMPACT_ATOMS: atom_id res chain seq x y z
N MET A 1 10.55 -4.81 -12.66
CA MET A 1 10.32 -3.50 -13.32
C MET A 1 8.86 -3.30 -13.70
N LYS A 2 8.22 -4.18 -14.49
CA LYS A 2 6.75 -4.06 -14.78
C LYS A 2 5.88 -4.15 -13.52
N ASP A 3 6.29 -5.02 -12.61
CA ASP A 3 5.59 -5.33 -11.35
C ASP A 3 5.49 -4.12 -10.41
N THR A 4 6.59 -3.38 -10.29
CA THR A 4 6.70 -2.16 -9.48
C THR A 4 5.83 -1.02 -10.05
N VAL A 5 5.66 -0.96 -11.37
CA VAL A 5 4.83 0.07 -12.03
C VAL A 5 3.36 -0.09 -11.63
N ARG A 6 2.83 -1.32 -11.71
CA ARG A 6 1.44 -1.58 -11.34
C ARG A 6 1.13 -1.25 -9.87
N LEU A 7 2.07 -1.56 -8.97
CA LEU A 7 1.94 -1.21 -7.54
C LEU A 7 1.96 0.31 -7.34
N ALA A 8 2.85 1.02 -8.02
CA ALA A 8 2.95 2.47 -7.96
C ALA A 8 1.68 3.15 -8.51
N GLU A 9 1.12 2.63 -9.61
CA GLU A 9 -0.13 3.12 -10.18
C GLU A 9 -1.30 2.92 -9.22
N ALA A 10 -1.44 1.73 -8.63
CA ALA A 10 -2.50 1.46 -7.66
C ALA A 10 -2.42 2.39 -6.44
N LEU A 11 -1.21 2.63 -5.91
CA LEU A 11 -0.99 3.56 -4.80
C LEU A 11 -1.27 5.01 -5.18
N ARG A 12 -0.79 5.46 -6.35
CA ARG A 12 -1.04 6.81 -6.85
C ARG A 12 -2.54 7.03 -6.99
N ASP A 13 -3.24 6.14 -7.67
CA ASP A 13 -4.67 6.27 -7.95
C ASP A 13 -5.47 6.28 -6.64
N PHE A 14 -5.10 5.43 -5.67
CA PHE A 14 -5.69 5.45 -4.33
C PHE A 14 -5.49 6.79 -3.62
N LEU A 15 -4.27 7.34 -3.64
CA LEU A 15 -3.94 8.63 -3.00
C LEU A 15 -4.62 9.81 -3.69
N LEU A 16 -4.78 9.77 -5.01
CA LEU A 16 -5.53 10.79 -5.76
C LEU A 16 -7.03 10.75 -5.42
N GLU A 17 -7.59 9.55 -5.22
CA GLU A 17 -9.01 9.34 -4.91
C GLU A 17 -9.35 9.64 -3.44
N ASN A 18 -8.46 9.32 -2.50
CA ASN A 18 -8.78 9.29 -1.06
C ASN A 18 -7.87 10.19 -0.21
N GLY A 19 -6.74 10.64 -0.74
CA GLY A 19 -5.74 11.40 0.01
C GLY A 19 -6.07 12.88 0.16
N THR A 20 -5.33 13.52 1.06
CA THR A 20 -5.23 14.98 1.17
C THR A 20 -4.00 15.46 0.43
N VAL A 21 -4.16 16.48 -0.42
CA VAL A 21 -3.04 17.14 -1.09
C VAL A 21 -2.46 18.23 -0.19
N ASN A 22 -1.15 18.19 -0.01
CA ASN A 22 -0.37 19.22 0.66
C ASN A 22 0.59 19.85 -0.37
N TYR A 23 0.84 21.14 -0.25
CA TYR A 23 1.80 21.84 -1.12
C TYR A 23 3.07 22.17 -0.35
N LEU A 24 4.20 21.63 -0.80
CA LEU A 24 5.53 21.89 -0.23
C LEU A 24 6.48 22.40 -1.31
N HIS A 25 6.93 23.65 -1.21
CA HIS A 25 7.84 24.28 -2.17
C HIS A 25 7.46 24.03 -3.65
N ASN A 26 6.20 24.28 -4.00
CA ASN A 26 5.63 24.07 -5.34
C ASN A 26 5.49 22.59 -5.78
N HIS A 27 5.57 21.64 -4.85
CA HIS A 27 5.31 20.23 -5.12
C HIS A 27 4.06 19.77 -4.38
N GLU A 28 3.24 18.98 -5.07
CA GLU A 28 2.09 18.29 -4.48
C GLU A 28 2.56 17.03 -3.76
N ILE A 29 2.17 16.90 -2.50
CA ILE A 29 2.39 15.73 -1.67
C ILE A 29 1.02 15.20 -1.27
N TYR A 30 0.69 14.01 -1.76
CA TYR A 30 -0.53 13.32 -1.37
C TYR A 30 -0.27 12.48 -0.12
N SER A 31 -1.14 12.61 0.87
CA SER A 31 -1.01 11.91 2.14
C SER A 31 -2.36 11.34 2.55
N TYR A 32 -2.34 10.15 3.13
CA TYR A 32 -3.54 9.49 3.63
C TYR A 32 -3.22 8.87 4.99
N LEU A 33 -4.10 9.10 5.97
CA LEU A 33 -4.00 8.48 7.29
C LEU A 33 -4.64 7.09 7.21
N ILE A 34 -3.85 6.05 7.48
CA ILE A 34 -4.32 4.66 7.51
C ILE A 34 -4.43 4.24 8.97
N GLU A 35 -5.61 3.82 9.37
CA GLU A 35 -5.83 3.08 10.60
C GLU A 35 -5.75 1.58 10.29
N PHE A 36 -4.92 0.88 11.06
CA PHE A 36 -4.85 -0.58 11.03
C PHE A 36 -5.71 -1.10 12.16
N ALA A 37 -6.80 -1.78 11.82
CA ALA A 37 -7.61 -2.53 12.79
C ALA A 37 -7.23 -4.01 12.71
N ASP A 38 -7.09 -4.66 13.86
CA ASP A 38 -6.58 -6.04 13.95
C ASP A 38 -7.44 -7.07 13.19
N ASP A 39 -8.74 -6.80 13.00
CA ASP A 39 -9.73 -7.75 12.47
C ASP A 39 -10.50 -7.26 11.22
N ASP A 40 -10.04 -6.20 10.52
CA ASP A 40 -10.80 -5.65 9.38
C ASP A 40 -10.72 -6.49 8.09
N GLY A 41 -9.88 -7.53 8.05
CA GLY A 41 -9.69 -8.39 6.89
C GLY A 41 -9.03 -7.70 5.68
N THR A 42 -8.55 -6.46 5.83
CA THR A 42 -7.96 -5.67 4.74
C THR A 42 -6.44 -5.76 4.68
N CYS A 43 -5.81 -6.39 5.66
CA CYS A 43 -4.36 -6.63 5.68
C CYS A 43 -4.05 -8.01 5.13
N MET A 44 -3.58 -8.05 3.89
CA MET A 44 -3.16 -9.28 3.24
C MET A 44 -1.64 -9.29 3.08
N THR A 45 -1.00 -10.39 3.48
CA THR A 45 0.45 -10.59 3.34
C THR A 45 0.72 -11.77 2.42
N LYS A 46 1.95 -11.82 1.87
CA LYS A 46 2.36 -12.95 1.03
C LYS A 46 2.28 -14.29 1.79
N GLN A 47 2.63 -14.29 3.09
CA GLN A 47 2.57 -15.47 3.94
C GLN A 47 1.14 -16.00 4.07
N MET A 48 0.15 -15.13 4.30
CA MET A 48 -1.26 -15.53 4.43
C MET A 48 -1.79 -16.17 3.14
N LEU A 49 -1.40 -15.67 1.97
CA LEU A 49 -1.76 -16.26 0.68
C LEU A 49 -1.20 -17.69 0.56
N GLU A 50 0.09 -17.86 0.87
CA GLU A 50 0.76 -19.16 0.83
C GLU A 50 0.13 -20.17 1.80
N GLU A 51 -0.18 -19.75 3.03
CA GLU A 51 -0.83 -20.59 4.05
C GLU A 51 -2.25 -21.02 3.66
N ASN A 52 -2.98 -20.18 2.92
CA ASN A 52 -4.30 -20.48 2.40
C ASN A 52 -4.26 -21.34 1.12
N GLY A 53 -3.08 -21.72 0.64
CA GLY A 53 -2.90 -22.45 -0.62
C GLY A 53 -3.14 -21.58 -1.86
N ASP A 54 -3.23 -20.27 -1.70
CA ASP A 54 -3.44 -19.32 -2.77
C ASP A 54 -2.09 -18.92 -3.38
N ASN A 55 -1.82 -19.41 -4.58
CA ASN A 55 -0.62 -19.09 -5.36
C ASN A 55 -0.87 -17.94 -6.35
N THR A 56 -1.92 -17.15 -6.13
CA THR A 56 -2.21 -15.98 -6.96
C THR A 56 -1.06 -14.99 -6.88
N ASP A 57 -0.48 -14.70 -8.04
CA ASP A 57 0.45 -13.59 -8.19
C ASP A 57 -0.27 -12.30 -7.79
N PRO A 58 0.20 -11.57 -6.75
CA PRO A 58 -0.46 -10.33 -6.30
C PRO A 58 -0.66 -9.33 -7.43
N LEU A 59 0.22 -9.36 -8.45
CA LEU A 59 0.13 -8.52 -9.64
C LEU A 59 -0.95 -8.95 -10.63
N LYS A 60 -1.80 -9.91 -10.29
CA LYS A 60 -2.98 -10.33 -11.06
C LYS A 60 -4.29 -10.13 -10.31
N MET A 61 -4.22 -9.75 -9.03
CA MET A 61 -5.37 -9.43 -8.19
C MET A 61 -6.23 -8.31 -8.77
N ASN A 62 -7.47 -8.17 -8.33
CA ASN A 62 -8.26 -6.98 -8.68
C ASN A 62 -7.74 -5.73 -7.92
N LYS A 63 -8.31 -4.53 -8.17
CA LYS A 63 -7.83 -3.27 -7.55
C LYS A 63 -7.93 -3.30 -6.02
N GLU A 64 -9.02 -3.84 -5.48
CA GLU A 64 -9.28 -3.92 -4.04
C GLU A 64 -8.34 -4.91 -3.36
N GLU A 65 -8.26 -6.13 -3.87
CA GLU A 65 -7.35 -7.17 -3.39
C GLU A 65 -5.88 -6.72 -3.45
N LEU A 66 -5.48 -6.09 -4.56
CA LEU A 66 -4.12 -5.55 -4.71
C LEU A 66 -3.84 -4.48 -3.66
N PHE A 67 -4.80 -3.62 -3.35
CA PHE A 67 -4.63 -2.61 -2.31
C PHE A 67 -4.55 -3.25 -0.92
N ASN A 68 -5.33 -4.28 -0.63
CA ASN A 68 -5.23 -5.04 0.62
C ASN A 68 -3.86 -5.73 0.78
N TYR A 69 -3.30 -6.24 -0.31
CA TYR A 69 -1.93 -6.73 -0.35
C TYR A 69 -0.91 -5.62 -0.05
N ILE A 70 -1.06 -4.45 -0.68
CA ILE A 70 -0.17 -3.31 -0.45
C ILE A 70 -0.24 -2.85 1.01
N ARG A 71 -1.45 -2.75 1.58
CA ARG A 71 -1.67 -2.41 2.99
C ARG A 71 -0.93 -3.35 3.93
N GLY A 72 -1.12 -4.66 3.78
CA GLY A 72 -0.52 -5.66 4.66
C GLY A 72 0.97 -5.87 4.42
N GLU A 73 1.38 -6.14 3.18
CA GLU A 73 2.76 -6.53 2.89
C GLU A 73 3.72 -5.34 2.80
N LEU A 74 3.28 -4.18 2.29
CA LEU A 74 4.17 -3.05 2.02
C LEU A 74 4.08 -1.93 3.06
N ILE A 75 2.87 -1.59 3.50
CA ILE A 75 2.66 -0.47 4.44
C ILE A 75 2.86 -0.95 5.88
N TYR A 76 2.08 -1.94 6.34
CA TYR A 76 2.13 -2.44 7.71
C TYR A 76 3.52 -3.00 8.08
N ARG A 77 4.18 -3.70 7.14
CA ARG A 77 5.54 -4.23 7.35
C ARG A 77 6.67 -3.25 7.04
N ASN A 78 6.35 -1.99 6.76
CA ASN A 78 7.31 -0.92 6.47
C ASN A 78 8.31 -1.23 5.34
N LYS A 79 7.84 -1.81 4.23
CA LYS A 79 8.65 -2.18 3.05
C LYS A 79 8.45 -1.28 1.84
N LEU A 80 7.50 -0.34 1.92
CA LEU A 80 7.08 0.44 0.76
C LEU A 80 8.21 1.27 0.14
N SER A 81 8.99 1.95 1.00
CA SER A 81 10.09 2.83 0.58
C SER A 81 11.29 2.07 0.00
N GLU A 82 11.47 0.79 0.36
CA GLU A 82 12.51 -0.07 -0.21
C GLU A 82 12.17 -0.51 -1.64
N LEU A 83 10.87 -0.53 -1.98
CA LEU A 83 10.37 -1.09 -3.24
C LEU A 83 10.01 -0.03 -4.27
N ILE A 84 9.45 1.11 -3.86
CA ILE A 84 8.88 2.11 -4.78
C ILE A 84 9.36 3.53 -4.43
N ASN A 85 10.28 4.06 -5.23
CA ASN A 85 10.75 5.43 -5.11
C ASN A 85 9.59 6.43 -5.22
N GLY A 86 9.58 7.45 -4.35
CA GLY A 86 8.54 8.48 -4.30
C GLY A 86 7.37 8.13 -3.37
N PHE A 87 7.33 6.92 -2.81
CA PHE A 87 6.37 6.53 -1.79
C PHE A 87 7.06 6.24 -0.46
N GLY A 88 6.34 6.47 0.63
CA GLY A 88 6.83 6.20 1.97
C GLY A 88 5.66 6.08 2.95
N VAL A 89 5.94 5.44 4.08
CA VAL A 89 5.03 5.36 5.22
C VAL A 89 5.77 5.85 6.45
N THR A 90 5.05 6.55 7.32
CA THR A 90 5.54 6.90 8.66
C THR A 90 4.43 6.65 9.66
N GLN A 91 4.81 6.18 10.84
CA GLN A 91 3.90 6.06 11.97
C GLN A 91 3.69 7.44 12.59
N VAL A 92 2.44 7.78 12.90
CA VAL A 92 2.06 9.08 13.47
C VAL A 92 1.93 9.05 15.00
N GLU A 93 1.66 7.89 15.58
CA GLU A 93 1.54 7.69 17.04
C GLU A 93 2.59 6.70 17.53
N GLN A 94 3.34 7.03 18.59
CA GLN A 94 4.24 6.11 19.26
C GLN A 94 3.55 5.58 20.52
N TYR A 95 3.47 4.25 20.67
CA TYR A 95 2.98 3.58 21.87
C TYR A 95 4.15 3.09 22.73
#